data_AF-A0A958LCI4-F1
#
_entry.id   AF-A0A958LCI4-F1
#
_cell.length_a   1.000
_cell.length_b   1.000
_cell.length_c   1.000
_cell.angle_alpha   90.00
_cell.angle_beta   90.00
_cell.angle_gamma   90.00
#
_symmetry.space_group_name_H-M   'P 1'
#
loop_
_entity.id
_entity.type
_entity.pdbx_description
1 polymer ?
#
loop_
_entity_poly.entity_id
_entity_poly.type
_entity_poly.pdbx_seq_one_letter_code
_entity_poly.pdbx_strand_id
1 'polypeptide(L)'
;MQIQPDFSRAARRALFGGEPEIPGAGTSAAKGSRRHTRVKITINLDSDVVEYFRDQAAEAGLGYQQLINQVLRQHIRGSQSEQIAREVGEQLLNDPSFIESIVQRIEK
;
A
#
# COMPACT_ATOMS: atom_id res chain seq x y z
N MET A 1 26.70 -53.91 -18.20
CA MET A 1 26.42 -52.85 -19.20
C MET A 1 24.92 -52.88 -19.49
N GLN A 2 24.13 -52.07 -18.78
CA GLN A 2 22.69 -51.96 -19.04
C GLN A 2 22.48 -50.84 -20.05
N ILE A 3 22.01 -51.20 -21.25
CA ILE A 3 21.70 -50.25 -22.33
C ILE A 3 20.31 -49.71 -22.05
N GLN A 4 20.20 -48.43 -21.70
CA GLN A 4 18.91 -47.75 -21.63
C GLN A 4 18.42 -47.52 -23.08
N PRO A 5 17.21 -47.96 -23.45
CA PRO A 5 16.66 -47.69 -24.77
C PRO A 5 16.31 -46.20 -24.89
N ASP A 6 16.89 -45.53 -25.87
CA ASP A 6 16.65 -44.11 -26.14
C ASP A 6 15.34 -43.94 -26.94
N PHE A 7 14.22 -43.90 -26.23
CA PHE A 7 12.91 -43.74 -26.85
C PHE A 7 12.70 -42.29 -27.31
N SER A 8 12.64 -42.08 -28.63
CA SER A 8 12.27 -40.81 -29.26
C SER A 8 11.02 -40.19 -28.62
N ARG A 9 10.97 -38.85 -28.56
CA ARG A 9 9.87 -38.06 -27.95
C ARG A 9 8.48 -38.50 -28.42
N ALA A 10 8.35 -38.96 -29.66
CA ALA A 10 7.10 -39.47 -30.22
C ALA A 10 6.64 -40.79 -29.56
N ALA A 11 7.56 -41.72 -29.29
CA ALA A 11 7.25 -43.01 -28.67
C ALA A 11 6.77 -42.85 -27.22
N ARG A 12 7.38 -41.92 -26.46
CA ARG A 12 6.95 -41.62 -25.08
C ARG A 12 5.53 -41.03 -25.03
N ARG A 13 5.15 -40.20 -26.01
CA ARG A 13 3.80 -39.60 -26.10
C ARG A 13 2.72 -40.63 -26.39
N ALA A 14 3.00 -41.60 -27.27
CA ALA A 14 2.05 -42.64 -27.65
C ALA A 14 1.78 -43.66 -26.52
N LEU A 15 2.80 -43.97 -25.71
CA LEU A 15 2.69 -44.96 -24.63
C LEU A 15 2.09 -44.39 -23.34
N PHE A 16 2.34 -43.11 -23.03
CA PHE A 16 1.99 -42.52 -21.74
C PHE A 16 0.98 -41.37 -21.80
N GLY A 17 0.38 -41.08 -22.98
CA GLY A 17 -0.90 -40.37 -23.09
C GLY A 17 -1.00 -38.96 -22.52
N GLY A 18 0.11 -38.31 -22.13
CA GLY A 18 0.12 -36.95 -21.59
C GLY A 18 1.51 -36.35 -21.61
N GLU A 19 1.60 -35.03 -21.78
CA GLU A 19 2.83 -34.29 -21.47
C GLU A 19 3.13 -34.45 -19.97
N PRO A 20 4.39 -34.63 -19.55
CA PRO A 20 4.70 -34.80 -18.15
C PRO A 20 4.30 -33.51 -17.40
N GLU A 21 3.29 -33.61 -16.54
CA GLU A 21 3.06 -32.61 -15.50
C GLU A 21 4.28 -32.65 -14.58
N ILE A 22 5.19 -31.70 -14.76
CA ILE A 22 6.31 -31.51 -13.83
C ILE A 22 5.68 -31.05 -12.51
N PRO A 23 5.81 -31.81 -11.41
CA PRO A 23 5.34 -31.36 -10.11
C PRO A 23 6.08 -30.07 -9.75
N GLY A 24 5.35 -28.96 -9.67
CA GLY A 24 5.93 -27.62 -9.47
C GLY A 24 5.77 -26.66 -10.66
N ALA A 25 5.35 -27.13 -11.84
CA ALA A 25 4.86 -26.27 -12.94
C ALA A 25 3.41 -25.83 -12.71
N GLY A 26 3.06 -25.58 -11.44
CA GLY A 26 1.75 -25.13 -11.04
C GLY A 26 1.52 -23.70 -11.50
N THR A 27 0.34 -23.49 -12.07
CA THR A 27 -0.45 -22.25 -12.22
C THR A 27 -0.55 -21.37 -10.94
N SER A 28 0.27 -21.63 -9.91
CA SER A 28 0.35 -20.92 -8.63
C SER A 28 0.94 -19.51 -8.73
N ALA A 29 1.57 -19.15 -9.86
CA ALA A 29 1.98 -17.77 -10.14
C ALA A 29 0.81 -16.89 -10.64
N ALA A 30 -0.26 -17.49 -11.17
CA ALA A 30 -1.36 -16.76 -11.81
C ALA A 30 -2.51 -16.37 -10.87
N LYS A 31 -2.47 -16.79 -9.59
CA LYS A 31 -3.40 -16.26 -8.59
C LYS A 31 -2.72 -15.09 -7.89
N GLY A 32 -2.86 -13.91 -8.49
CA GLY A 32 -2.46 -12.62 -7.93
C GLY A 32 -2.98 -12.50 -6.51
N SER A 33 -2.16 -12.93 -5.56
CA SER A 33 -2.39 -12.59 -4.18
C SER A 33 -2.25 -11.08 -4.13
N ARG A 34 -3.23 -10.41 -3.51
CA ARG A 34 -3.12 -9.03 -3.04
C ARG A 34 -1.96 -8.97 -2.03
N ARG A 35 -0.72 -9.18 -2.49
CA ARG A 35 0.48 -9.26 -1.67
C ARG A 35 0.88 -7.84 -1.33
N HIS A 36 0.39 -7.42 -0.17
CA HIS A 36 1.06 -6.51 0.74
C HIS A 36 1.05 -5.01 0.34
N THR A 37 0.06 -4.26 0.86
CA THR A 37 -0.02 -2.78 0.79
C THR A 37 0.99 -2.05 1.69
N ARG A 38 1.91 -2.77 2.33
CA ARG A 38 2.95 -2.21 3.20
C ARG A 38 4.31 -2.33 2.53
N VAL A 39 5.13 -1.29 2.55
CA VAL A 39 6.49 -1.36 1.98
C VAL A 39 7.47 -1.40 3.15
N LYS A 40 8.47 -2.29 3.09
CA LYS A 40 9.58 -2.30 4.06
C LYS A 40 10.59 -1.27 3.57
N ILE A 41 10.83 -0.26 4.39
CA ILE A 41 11.82 0.79 4.13
C ILE A 41 12.81 0.83 5.29
N THR A 42 14.03 1.27 5.01
CA THR A 42 15.01 1.65 6.03
C THR A 42 14.96 3.17 6.15
N ILE A 43 14.67 3.67 7.34
CA ILE A 43 14.72 5.09 7.69
C ILE A 43 15.49 5.23 8.99
N ASN A 44 16.22 6.33 9.14
CA ASN A 44 16.80 6.70 10.42
C ASN A 44 15.76 7.54 11.17
N LEU A 45 15.49 7.17 12.42
CA LEU A 45 14.69 7.95 13.36
C LEU A 45 15.54 8.21 14.58
N ASP A 46 15.35 9.38 15.19
CA ASP A 46 16.04 9.73 16.42
C ASP A 46 15.65 8.77 17.55
N SER A 47 16.60 8.50 18.45
CA SER A 47 16.43 7.49 19.51
C SER A 47 15.32 7.84 20.47
N ASP A 48 15.20 9.12 20.82
CA ASP A 48 14.16 9.67 21.70
C ASP A 48 12.75 9.51 21.11
N VAL A 49 12.60 9.70 19.79
CA VAL A 49 11.34 9.48 19.07
C VAL A 49 10.96 8.00 19.13
N VAL A 50 11.91 7.09 18.92
CA VAL A 50 11.64 5.64 19.00
C VAL A 50 11.27 5.21 20.42
N GLU A 51 11.93 5.77 21.45
CA GLU A 51 11.62 5.53 22.86
C GLU A 51 10.22 6.02 23.22
N TYR A 52 9.89 7.27 22.86
CA TYR A 52 8.56 7.83 23.06
C TYR A 52 7.44 6.94 22.50
N PHE A 53 7.58 6.49 21.25
CA PHE A 53 6.57 5.62 20.63
C PHE A 53 6.56 4.20 21.21
N ARG A 54 7.66 3.75 21.82
CA ARG A 54 7.73 2.45 22.50
C ARG A 54 6.94 2.49 23.80
N ASP A 55 7.09 3.55 24.59
CA ASP A 55 6.39 3.72 25.86
C ASP A 55 4.89 3.89 25.63
N GLN A 56 4.50 4.76 24.70
CA GLN A 56 3.11 4.95 24.27
C GLN A 56 2.48 3.65 23.75
N ALA A 57 3.25 2.83 23.02
CA ALA A 57 2.79 1.55 22.51
C ALA A 57 2.57 0.52 23.62
N ALA A 58 3.43 0.51 24.64
CA ALA A 58 3.30 -0.37 25.78
C ALA A 58 2.03 -0.06 26.58
N GLU A 59 1.71 1.22 26.77
CA GLU A 59 0.47 1.67 27.44
C GLU A 59 -0.78 1.30 26.63
N ALA A 60 -0.74 1.42 25.30
CA ALA A 60 -1.87 1.14 24.42
C ALA A 60 -2.02 -0.34 24.04
N GLY A 61 -1.06 -1.21 24.39
CA GLY A 61 -1.04 -2.61 23.96
C GLY A 61 -0.89 -2.79 22.43
N LEU A 62 -0.32 -1.79 21.74
CA LEU A 62 -0.10 -1.78 20.29
C LEU A 62 1.38 -1.95 19.96
N GLY A 63 1.71 -2.19 18.69
CA GLY A 63 3.10 -2.10 18.24
C GLY A 63 3.53 -0.64 18.02
N TYR A 64 4.74 -0.24 18.45
CA TYR A 64 5.27 1.11 18.22
C TYR A 64 5.27 1.50 16.72
N GLN A 65 5.51 0.53 15.83
CA GLN A 65 5.40 0.76 14.39
C GLN A 65 3.98 1.10 13.93
N GLN A 66 2.94 0.53 14.57
CA GLN A 66 1.56 0.85 14.24
C GLN A 66 1.22 2.28 14.65
N LEU A 67 1.65 2.70 15.84
CA LEU A 67 1.47 4.08 16.31
C LEU A 67 2.19 5.09 15.41
N ILE A 68 3.45 4.85 15.07
CA ILE A 68 4.20 5.70 14.13
C ILE A 68 3.43 5.83 12.80
N ASN A 69 2.96 4.72 12.24
CA ASN A 69 2.20 4.75 10.99
C ASN A 69 0.86 5.50 11.13
N GLN A 70 0.19 5.41 12.27
CA GLN A 70 -1.06 6.14 12.52
C GLN A 70 -0.82 7.65 12.58
N VAL A 71 0.20 8.08 13.32
CA VAL A 71 0.57 9.50 13.42
C VAL A 71 0.95 10.06 12.05
N LEU A 72 1.76 9.34 11.28
CA LEU A 72 2.11 9.76 9.91
C LEU A 72 0.87 9.90 9.01
N ARG A 73 -0.10 8.97 9.11
CA ARG A 73 -1.36 9.05 8.35
C ARG A 73 -2.22 10.23 8.78
N GLN A 74 -2.30 10.50 10.09
CA GLN A 74 -3.03 11.64 10.61
C GLN A 74 -2.40 12.95 10.13
N HIS A 75 -1.08 13.04 10.14
CA HIS A 75 -0.37 14.22 9.64
C HIS A 75 -0.62 14.46 8.15
N ILE A 76 -0.55 13.42 7.31
CA ILE A 76 -0.86 13.52 5.87
C ILE A 76 -2.31 13.98 5.65
N ARG A 77 -3.26 13.46 6.43
CA ARG A 77 -4.67 13.87 6.31
C ARG A 77 -4.86 15.33 6.73
N GLY A 78 -4.25 15.74 7.85
CA GLY A 78 -4.28 17.13 8.31
C GLY A 78 -3.71 18.08 7.28
N SER A 79 -2.54 17.77 6.72
CA SER A 79 -1.92 18.60 5.67
C SER A 79 -2.77 18.68 4.40
N GLN A 80 -3.46 17.60 4.03
CA GLN A 80 -4.38 17.62 2.87
C GLN A 80 -5.60 18.49 3.14
N SER A 81 -6.18 18.43 4.35
CA SER A 81 -7.31 19.28 4.72
C SER A 81 -6.93 20.75 4.73
N GLU A 82 -5.75 21.10 5.22
CA GLU A 82 -5.23 22.47 5.20
C GLU A 82 -4.99 22.97 3.76
N GLN A 83 -4.42 22.12 2.90
CA GLN A 83 -4.20 22.44 1.48
C GLN A 83 -5.54 22.69 0.76
N ILE A 84 -6.52 21.79 0.92
CA ILE A 84 -7.84 21.94 0.32
C ILE A 84 -8.54 23.19 0.84
N ALA A 85 -8.49 23.45 2.16
CA ALA A 85 -9.08 24.64 2.75
C ALA A 85 -8.47 25.92 2.18
N ARG A 86 -7.15 25.93 1.96
CA ARG A 86 -6.44 27.06 1.35
C ARG A 86 -6.86 27.26 -0.10
N GLU A 87 -6.88 26.20 -0.91
CA GLU A 87 -7.28 26.25 -2.32
C GLU A 87 -8.73 26.74 -2.47
N VAL A 88 -9.65 26.20 -1.68
CA VAL A 88 -11.06 26.62 -1.67
C VAL A 88 -11.19 28.07 -1.21
N GLY A 89 -10.44 28.48 -0.18
CA GLY A 89 -10.41 29.87 0.29
C GLY A 89 -9.94 30.84 -0.80
N GLU A 90 -8.86 30.51 -1.51
CA GLU A 90 -8.36 31.30 -2.63
C GLU A 90 -9.38 31.38 -3.77
N GLN A 91 -10.07 30.27 -4.10
CA GLN A 91 -11.12 30.29 -5.12
C GLN A 91 -12.31 31.17 -4.74
N LEU A 92 -12.79 31.05 -3.50
CA LEU A 92 -13.93 31.82 -3.00
C LEU A 92 -13.62 33.31 -2.91
N LEU A 93 -12.41 33.70 -2.48
CA LEU A 93 -11.99 35.10 -2.43
C LEU A 93 -11.82 35.72 -3.82
N ASN A 94 -11.54 34.90 -4.84
CA ASN A 94 -11.44 35.37 -6.22
C ASN A 94 -12.79 35.41 -6.95
N ASP A 95 -13.86 34.85 -6.37
CA ASP A 95 -15.21 34.89 -6.92
C ASP A 95 -15.93 36.19 -6.47
N PRO A 96 -16.18 37.15 -7.38
CA PRO A 96 -16.84 38.40 -7.02
C PRO A 96 -18.25 38.21 -6.49
N SER A 97 -18.98 37.19 -6.98
CA SER A 97 -20.35 36.90 -6.57
C SER A 97 -20.41 36.40 -5.12
N PHE A 98 -19.39 35.67 -4.70
CA PHE A 98 -19.24 35.23 -3.32
C PHE A 98 -18.96 36.39 -2.38
N ILE A 99 -18.04 37.30 -2.74
CA ILE A 99 -17.76 38.50 -1.93
C ILE A 99 -19.01 39.36 -1.78
N GLU A 100 -19.75 39.57 -2.86
CA GLU A 100 -21.01 40.34 -2.82
C GLU A 100 -22.04 39.69 -1.89
N SER A 101 -22.15 38.35 -1.91
CA SER A 101 -23.02 37.60 -0.99
C SER A 101 -22.61 37.73 0.49
N ILE A 102 -21.30 37.81 0.78
CA ILE A 102 -20.80 38.03 2.14
C ILE A 102 -21.14 39.42 2.63
N VAL A 103 -20.94 40.45 1.81
CA VAL A 103 -21.26 41.84 2.16
C VAL A 103 -22.76 41.97 2.49
N GLN A 104 -23.63 41.43 1.63
CA GLN A 104 -25.08 41.42 1.85
C GLN A 104 -25.53 40.67 3.12
N ARG A 105 -24.73 39.70 3.58
CA ARG A 105 -25.01 38.93 4.81
C ARG A 105 -24.56 39.67 6.07
N ILE A 106 -23.51 40.50 5.98
CA ILE A 106 -22.97 41.29 7.11
C ILE A 106 -23.80 42.56 7.33
N GLU A 107 -24.36 43.14 6.26
CA GLU A 107 -25.20 44.35 6.34
C GLU A 107 -26.63 44.09 6.84
N LYS A 108 -27.00 42.82 7.03
CA LYS A 108 -28.33 42.38 7.46
C LYS A 108 -28.35 41.96 8.93
#